data_AF-A0A850C5X5-F1
#
_entry.id   AF-A0A850C5X5-F1
#
_cell.length_a   1.000
_cell.length_b   1.000
_cell.length_c   1.000
_cell.angle_alpha   90.00
_cell.angle_beta   90.00
_cell.angle_gamma   90.00
#
_symmetry.space_group_name_H-M   'P 1'
#
loop_
_entity.id
_entity.type
_entity.pdbx_description
1 polymer ?
#
loop_
_entity_poly.entity_id
_entity_poly.type
_entity_poly.pdbx_seq_one_letter_code
_entity_poly.pdbx_strand_id
1 'polypeptide(L)' 'MYYDEQVINGILCHRNLPNGEWIPFTPEQLTQKFVQAKERISQLVNEIEEMNEIALSEN' A
#
# COMPACT_ATOMS: atom_id res chain seq x y z
N MET A 1 -12.77 11.91 4.74
CA MET A 1 -11.89 12.47 3.70
C MET A 1 -11.93 11.49 2.53
N TYR A 2 -12.24 11.95 1.32
CA TYR A 2 -12.34 11.07 0.15
C TYR A 2 -10.95 10.91 -0.48
N TYR A 3 -10.57 9.67 -0.79
CA TYR A 3 -9.33 9.33 -1.47
C TYR A 3 -9.57 8.10 -2.33
N ASP A 4 -9.11 8.17 -3.57
CA ASP A 4 -9.28 7.09 -4.54
C ASP A 4 -8.02 7.01 -5.41
N GLU A 5 -7.61 5.79 -5.75
CA GLU A 5 -6.45 5.49 -6.60
C GLU A 5 -6.88 4.58 -7.75
N GLN A 6 -6.47 4.94 -8.96
CA GLN A 6 -6.81 4.15 -10.14
C GLN A 6 -5.69 4.23 -11.20
N VAL A 7 -5.47 3.13 -11.91
CA VAL A 7 -4.59 3.12 -13.09
C VAL A 7 -5.37 3.62 -14.31
N ILE A 8 -4.88 4.69 -14.91
CA ILE A 8 -5.46 5.33 -16.11
C ILE A 8 -4.35 5.40 -17.16
N ASN A 9 -4.57 4.75 -18.31
CA ASN A 9 -3.58 4.68 -19.40
C ASN A 9 -2.18 4.19 -18.95
N GLY A 10 -2.14 3.25 -18.00
CA GLY A 10 -0.89 2.68 -17.47
C GLY A 10 -0.19 3.53 -16.41
N ILE A 11 -0.74 4.68 -16.01
CA ILE A 11 -0.21 5.54 -14.96
C ILE A 11 -1.12 5.45 -13.74
N LEU A 12 -0.55 5.26 -12.55
CA LEU A 12 -1.32 5.33 -11.31
C LEU A 12 -1.64 6.80 -11.01
N CYS A 13 -2.92 7.09 -10.80
CA CYS A 13 -3.44 8.41 -10.49
C CYS A 13 -4.21 8.38 -9.16
N HIS A 14 -4.39 9.56 -8.55
CA HIS A 14 -5.23 9.73 -7.38
C HIS A 14 -6.20 10.91 -7.53
N ARG A 15 -7.27 10.90 -6.73
CA ARG A 15 -8.16 12.05 -6.56
C ARG A 15 -8.64 12.15 -5.12
N ASN A 16 -8.85 13.39 -4.66
CA ASN A 16 -9.27 13.68 -3.28
C ASN A 16 -10.73 14.15 -3.18
N LEU A 17 -11.45 14.20 -4.31
CA LEU A 17 -12.86 14.55 -4.39
C LEU A 17 -13.58 13.51 -5.28
N PRO A 18 -14.84 13.13 -4.98
CA PRO A 18 -15.58 12.15 -5.78
C PRO A 18 -15.69 12.49 -7.27
N ASN A 19 -15.79 13.79 -7.57
CA ASN A 19 -15.84 14.33 -8.94
C ASN A 19 -14.59 15.16 -9.27
N GLY A 20 -13.49 14.95 -8.53
CA GLY A 20 -12.23 15.64 -8.75
C GLY A 20 -11.46 15.05 -9.94
N GLU A 21 -10.49 15.82 -10.42
CA GLU A 21 -9.58 15.38 -11.48
C GLU A 21 -8.63 14.29 -10.97
N TRP A 22 -8.28 13.38 -11.88
CA TRP A 22 -7.26 12.37 -11.65
C TRP A 22 -5.89 12.99 -11.83
N ILE A 23 -5.13 13.04 -10.74
CA ILE A 23 -3.78 13.58 -10.70
C ILE A 23 -2.81 12.40 -10.78
N PRO A 24 -1.94 12.32 -11.81
CA PRO A 24 -0.95 11.26 -11.89
C PRO A 24 0.07 11.40 -10.77
N PHE A 25 0.48 10.28 -10.18
CA PHE A 25 1.61 10.28 -9.27
C PHE A 25 2.91 10.61 -10.02
N THR A 26 3.79 11.37 -9.39
CA THR A 26 5.15 11.57 -9.90
C THR A 26 5.98 10.29 -9.73
N PRO A 27 7.07 10.12 -10.50
CA PRO A 27 7.98 8.99 -10.31
C PRO A 27 8.52 8.84 -8.88
N GLU A 28 8.78 9.96 -8.19
CA GLU A 28 9.24 9.97 -6.80
C GLU A 28 8.17 9.44 -5.85
N GLN A 29 6.91 9.86 -6.04
CA GLN A 29 5.78 9.37 -5.25
C GLN A 29 5.52 7.88 -5.50
N LEU A 30 5.62 7.43 -6.75
CA LEU A 30 5.51 6.01 -7.11
C LEU A 30 6.62 5.19 -6.46
N THR A 31 7.86 5.69 -6.49
CA THR A 31 9.01 5.04 -5.85
C THR A 31 8.81 4.93 -4.34
N GLN A 32 8.35 6.01 -3.70
CA GLN A 32 8.05 6.01 -2.27
C GLN A 32 6.96 4.99 -1.92
N LYS A 33 5.86 4.94 -2.69
CA LYS A 33 4.80 3.94 -2.51
C LYS A 33 5.33 2.52 -2.65
N PHE A 34 6.19 2.27 -3.63
CA PHE A 34 6.80 0.96 -3.82
C PHE A 34 7.68 0.53 -2.64
N VAL A 35 8.50 1.44 -2.13
CA VAL A 35 9.33 1.19 -0.94
C VAL A 35 8.46 0.89 0.27
N GLN A 36 7.44 1.71 0.52
CA GLN A 36 6.49 1.53 1.63
C GLN A 36 5.74 0.19 1.52
N ALA A 37 5.31 -0.20 0.32
CA ALA A 37 4.63 -1.48 0.11
C ALA A 37 5.56 -2.66 0.43
N LYS A 38 6.84 -2.59 0.03
CA LYS A 38 7.84 -3.61 0.37
C LYS A 38 8.10 -3.70 1.87
N GLU A 39 8.26 -2.57 2.53
CA GLU A 39 8.45 -2.51 3.98
C GLU A 39 7.24 -3.09 4.72
N ARG A 40 6.01 -2.74 4.28
CA ARG A 40 4.78 -3.27 4.89
C ARG A 40 4.66 -4.78 4.72
N ILE A 41 5.02 -5.32 3.55
CA ILE A 41 5.05 -6.78 3.33
C ILE A 41 6.03 -7.43 4.30
N SER A 42 7.25 -6.88 4.44
CA SER A 42 8.23 -7.43 5.38
C SER A 42 7.72 -7.43 6.83
N GLN A 43 7.04 -6.37 7.25
CA GLN A 43 6.43 -6.29 8.57
C GLN A 43 5.33 -7.34 8.77
N LEU A 44 4.43 -7.47 7.77
CA LEU A 44 3.36 -8.48 7.81
C LEU A 44 3.90 -9.91 7.91
N VAL A 45 4.98 -10.22 7.20
CA VAL A 45 5.61 -11.54 7.27
C VAL A 45 6.10 -11.81 8.69
N ASN A 46 6.82 -10.87 9.30
CA ASN A 46 7.29 -11.02 10.67
C ASN A 46 6.13 -11.16 11.68
N GLU A 47 5.07 -10.34 11.54
CA GLU A 47 3.86 -10.42 12.38
C GLU A 47 3.21 -11.82 12.30
N ILE A 48 3.13 -12.41 11.10
CA ILE A 48 2.59 -13.76 10.90
C ILE A 48 3.47 -14.83 11.54
N GLU A 49 4.79 -14.71 11.41
CA GLU A 49 5.74 -15.65 12.01
C GLU A 49 5.64 -15.64 13.54
N GLU A 50 5.62 -14.46 14.16
CA GLU A 50 5.44 -14.29 15.61
C GLU A 50 4.11 -14.90 16.08
N MET A 51 3.00 -14.65 15.37
CA MET A 51 1.70 -15.23 15.69
C MET A 51 1.70 -16.77 15.61
N ASN A 52 2.39 -17.34 14.62
CA ASN A 52 2.50 -18.79 14.47
C ASN A 52 3.31 -19.42 15.61
N GLU A 53 4.40 -18.79 16.04
CA GLU A 53 5.21 -19.27 17.17
C GLU A 53 4.38 -19.30 18.45
N ILE A 54 3.59 -18.26 18.72
CA ILE A 54 2.69 -18.19 19.86
C ILE A 54 1.66 -19.33 19.79
N ALA A 55 0.99 -19.52 18.65
CA ALA A 55 -0.03 -20.54 18.47
C ALA A 55 0.51 -21.98 18.61
N LEU A 56 1.78 -22.21 18.26
CA LEU A 56 2.46 -23.49 18.45
C LEU A 56 2.93 -23.72 19.89
N SER A 57 3.13 -22.65 20.67
CA SER A 57 3.53 -22.74 22.08
C SER A 57 2.36 -23.01 23.05
N GLU A 58 1.12 -22.75 22.61
CA GLU A 58 -0.11 -22.94 23.39
C GLU A 58 -0.78 -24.32 23.18
N ASN A 59 -0.24 -25.17 22.30
CA ASN A 59 -0.67 -26.56 22.06
C ASN A 59 0.34 -27.57 22.62
#